data_AF-A0A822CPG4-F1
#
_entry.id   AF-A0A822CPG4-F1
#
_cell.length_a   1.000
_cell.length_b   1.000
_cell.length_c   1.000
_cell.angle_alpha   90.00
_cell.angle_beta   90.00
_cell.angle_gamma   90.00
#
_symmetry.space_group_name_H-M   'P 1'
#
loop_
_entity.id
_entity.type
_entity.pdbx_description
1 polymer ?
#
loop_
_entity_poly.entity_id
_entity_poly.type
_entity_poly.pdbx_seq_one_letter_code
_entity_poly.pdbx_strand_id
1 'polypeptide(L)' 'MTRYMQTLACRFHPDAPLIEDYRAGDMICPMCGLVVGER' A
#
# COMPACT_ATOMS: atom_id res chain seq x y z
N MET A 1 6.15 -6.77 20.16
CA MET A 1 6.46 -6.20 18.84
C MET A 1 6.34 -7.29 17.79
N THR A 2 5.14 -7.77 17.49
CA THR A 2 4.96 -8.79 16.45
C THR A 2 4.66 -8.06 15.15
N ARG A 3 5.71 -7.83 14.36
CA ARG A 3 5.63 -7.17 13.07
C ARG A 3 4.86 -8.09 12.12
N TYR A 4 3.58 -7.81 11.95
CA TYR A 4 2.71 -8.45 10.95
C TYR A 4 3.38 -8.28 9.59
N MET A 5 3.78 -9.38 8.95
CA MET A 5 4.22 -9.40 7.56
C MET A 5 3.00 -9.19 6.66
N GLN A 6 2.38 -8.00 6.73
CA GLN A 6 1.35 -7.61 5.78
C GLN A 6 2.03 -7.57 4.42
N THR A 7 1.65 -8.47 3.53
CA THR A 7 1.99 -8.36 2.12
C THR A 7 1.39 -7.06 1.61
N LEU A 8 2.23 -6.03 1.48
CA LEU A 8 1.88 -4.70 0.96
C LEU A 8 1.56 -4.83 -0.52
N ALA A 9 0.35 -5.29 -0.83
CA ALA A 9 -0.16 -5.45 -2.17
C ALA A 9 -1.64 -5.06 -2.20
N CYS A 10 -2.07 -4.43 -3.29
CA CYS A 10 -3.48 -4.08 -3.46
C CYS A 10 -4.31 -5.36 -3.67
N ARG A 11 -5.38 -5.53 -2.89
CA ARG A 11 -6.30 -6.69 -3.03
C ARG A 11 -6.98 -6.79 -4.39
N PHE A 12 -7.08 -5.69 -5.14
CA PHE A 12 -7.70 -5.64 -6.46
C PHE A 12 -6.67 -5.70 -7.59
N HIS A 13 -5.46 -5.21 -7.33
CA HIS A 13 -4.37 -5.13 -8.30
C HIS A 13 -3.08 -5.65 -7.66
N PRO A 14 -2.95 -6.97 -7.45
CA PRO A 14 -1.81 -7.56 -6.76
C PRO A 14 -0.49 -7.35 -7.50
N ASP A 15 -0.53 -7.18 -8.82
CA ASP A 15 0.62 -6.88 -9.68
C ASP A 15 0.92 -5.38 -9.81
N ALA A 16 0.02 -4.50 -9.36
CA ALA A 16 0.27 -3.07 -9.48
C ALA A 16 1.28 -2.60 -8.43
N PRO A 17 2.32 -1.85 -8.81
CA PRO A 17 3.23 -1.25 -7.85
C PRO A 17 2.46 -0.24 -7.01
N LEU A 18 2.62 -0.33 -5.68
CA LEU A 18 2.09 0.67 -4.77
C LEU A 18 2.95 1.94 -4.84
N ILE A 19 2.30 3.10 -4.81
CA ILE A 19 2.95 4.40 -4.80
C ILE A 19 2.93 4.93 -3.38
N GLU A 20 4.09 5.36 -2.89
CA GLU A 20 4.17 6.05 -1.60
C GLU A 20 3.80 7.52 -1.77
N ASP A 21 2.83 7.99 -0.99
CA ASP A 21 2.52 9.40 -0.90
C ASP A 21 3.66 10.11 -0.15
N TYR A 22 4.40 10.96 -0.85
CA TYR A 22 5.57 11.65 -0.29
C TYR A 22 5.22 12.59 0.88
N ARG A 23 3.97 13.03 1.02
CA ARG A 23 3.55 13.94 2.09
C ARG A 23 3.10 13.19 3.35
N ALA A 24 2.35 12.10 3.19
CA ALA A 24 1.77 11.34 4.29
C ALA A 24 2.61 10.11 4.69
N GLY A 25 3.34 9.52 3.74
CA GLY A 25 4.01 8.23 3.92
C GLY A 25 3.07 7.03 3.77
N ASP A 26 1.93 7.22 3.11
CA ASP A 26 0.94 6.17 2.85
C ASP A 26 1.28 5.42 1.56
N MET A 27 1.06 4.11 1.51
CA MET A 27 1.15 3.32 0.27
C MET A 27 -0.22 3.21 -0.40
N ILE A 28 -0.33 3.75 -1.60
CA ILE A 28 -1.58 3.87 -2.35
C ILE A 28 -1.47 3.11 -3.67
N CYS A 29 -2.50 2.34 -4.01
CA CYS A 29 -2.59 1.70 -5.31
C CYS A 29 -2.99 2.74 -6.39
N PRO A 30 -2.17 2.97 -7.43
CA PRO A 30 -2.49 3.95 -8.47
C PRO A 30 -3.65 3.55 -9.38
N MET A 31 -3.98 2.25 -9.44
CA MET A 31 -5.04 1.74 -10.31
C MET A 31 -6.44 2.00 -9.76
N CYS A 32 -6.60 2.05 -8.42
CA CYS A 32 -7.90 2.19 -7.77
C CYS A 32 -7.95 3.22 -6.64
N GLY A 33 -6.81 3.79 -6.22
CA GLY A 33 -6.72 4.72 -5.10
C GLY A 33 -6.84 4.06 -3.72
N LEU A 34 -6.80 2.72 -3.63
CA LEU A 34 -6.85 2.02 -2.34
C LEU A 34 -5.58 2.28 -1.53
N VAL A 35 -5.73 2.74 -0.29
CA VAL A 35 -4.64 2.85 0.69
C VAL A 35 -4.36 1.46 1.28
N VAL A 36 -3.11 1.00 1.16
CA VAL A 36 -2.66 -0.36 1.50
C VAL A 36 -1.71 -0.36 2.70
N GLY A 37 -1.06 0.76 2.98
CA GLY A 37 -0.23 0.92 4.17
C GLY A 37 -0.33 2.34 4.69
N GLU A 38 -0.64 2.46 5.98
CA GLU A 38 -0.39 3.63 6.82
C GLU A 38 0.81 3.27 7.72
N ARG A 39 1.65 4.26 8.05
CA ARG A 39 2.86 4.05 8.87
C ARG A 39 2.56 3.49 10.26
#